data_AF-A0A4S4B4Y1-F1
#
_entry.id   AF-A0A4S4B4Y1-F1
#
_cell.length_a   1.000
_cell.length_b   1.000
_cell.length_c   1.000
_cell.angle_alpha   90.00
_cell.angle_beta   90.00
_cell.angle_gamma   90.00
#
_symmetry.space_group_name_H-M   'P 1'
#
loop_
_entity.id
_entity.type
_entity.pdbx_description
1 polymer ?
#
loop_
_entity_poly.entity_id
_entity_poly.type
_entity_poly.pdbx_seq_one_letter_code
_entity_poly.pdbx_strand_id
1 'polypeptide(L)'
;MTAQRPTLETLLLEARARLLGRAVLPEVFAGRGFTPDALRQLELGLDKDENAVIALRNPAGQLVGLKLRLLRPDRHKYREIPEDNGNPPWFAPGSDQVSAATYRGVLCVEGEFNAMLTHLALSGTDARHERWAVVGLGSTFGPVPWAWLAFLGLPVVFALDPGRLANKQFLLWQAQAEALGLNIQRAAPLLGDWDAGEYAEACGVEALRARTLQLLPAF
;
A
#
# COMPACT_ATOMS: atom_id res chain seq x y z
N MET A 1 38.22 0.98 13.38
CA MET A 1 37.30 1.81 12.58
C MET A 1 35.99 1.04 12.48
N THR A 2 34.97 1.41 13.25
CA THR A 2 33.63 0.83 13.12
C THR A 2 33.01 1.36 11.83
N ALA A 3 32.73 0.47 10.88
CA ALA A 3 32.00 0.85 9.67
C ALA A 3 30.65 1.46 10.09
N GLN A 4 30.42 2.71 9.70
CA GLN A 4 29.15 3.39 9.96
C GLN A 4 28.05 2.62 9.22
N ARG A 5 27.00 2.20 9.93
CA ARG A 5 25.87 1.53 9.30
C ARG A 5 25.23 2.48 8.28
N PRO A 6 24.88 2.00 7.07
CA PRO A 6 24.20 2.84 6.08
C PRO A 6 22.85 3.32 6.62
N THR A 7 22.44 4.54 6.24
CA THR A 7 21.12 5.08 6.61
C THR A 7 20.02 4.43 5.77
N LEU A 8 18.75 4.61 6.16
CA LEU A 8 17.60 4.10 5.40
C LEU A 8 17.56 4.70 3.99
N GLU A 9 17.91 5.97 3.84
CA GLU A 9 17.95 6.67 2.56
C GLU A 9 19.03 6.07 1.65
N THR A 10 20.22 5.79 2.18
CA THR A 10 21.29 5.13 1.42
C THR A 10 20.84 3.75 0.95
N LEU A 11 20.26 2.94 1.85
CA LEU A 11 19.77 1.61 1.53
C LEU A 11 18.68 1.64 0.43
N LEU A 12 17.73 2.57 0.54
CA LEU A 12 16.67 2.73 -0.45
C LEU A 12 17.23 3.19 -1.80
N LEU A 13 18.15 4.15 -1.81
CA LEU A 13 18.77 4.66 -3.03
C LEU A 13 19.53 3.55 -3.77
N GLU A 14 20.35 2.78 -3.05
CA GLU A 14 21.06 1.63 -3.60
C GLU A 14 20.09 0.57 -4.15
N ALA A 15 19.00 0.30 -3.42
CA ALA A 15 18.01 -0.67 -3.85
C ALA A 15 17.27 -0.24 -5.13
N ARG A 16 16.91 1.05 -5.23
CA ARG A 16 16.30 1.63 -6.42
C ARG A 16 17.25 1.60 -7.61
N ALA A 17 18.52 1.96 -7.41
CA ALA A 17 19.53 1.89 -8.45
C ALA A 17 19.71 0.46 -8.99
N ARG A 18 19.71 -0.53 -8.09
CA ARG A 18 19.76 -1.95 -8.46
C ARG A 18 18.57 -2.36 -9.31
N LEU A 19 17.35 -1.94 -8.94
CA LEU A 19 16.15 -2.23 -9.72
C LEU A 19 16.16 -1.55 -11.09
N LEU A 20 16.55 -0.27 -11.17
CA LEU A 20 16.63 0.47 -12.42
C LEU A 20 17.66 -0.10 -13.40
N GLY A 21 18.69 -0.78 -12.90
CA GLY A 21 19.68 -1.48 -13.72
C GLY A 21 19.18 -2.80 -14.32
N ARG A 22 17.95 -3.24 -14.02
CA ARG A 22 17.39 -4.49 -14.55
C ARG A 22 16.74 -4.28 -15.91
N ALA A 23 17.12 -5.13 -16.88
CA ALA A 23 16.51 -5.16 -18.21
C ALA A 23 15.16 -5.90 -18.24
N VAL A 24 14.91 -6.77 -17.27
CA VAL A 24 13.71 -7.61 -17.16
C VAL A 24 13.05 -7.41 -15.81
N LEU A 25 11.74 -7.66 -15.74
CA LEU A 25 10.99 -7.61 -14.49
C LEU A 25 11.57 -8.65 -13.51
N PRO A 26 11.99 -8.25 -12.30
CA PRO A 26 12.53 -9.18 -11.32
C PRO A 26 11.48 -10.19 -10.85
N GLU A 27 11.93 -11.40 -10.53
CA GLU A 27 11.08 -12.53 -10.15
C GLU A 27 10.14 -12.21 -8.96
N VAL A 28 10.59 -11.41 -8.00
CA VAL A 28 9.77 -11.03 -6.83
C VAL A 28 8.50 -10.26 -7.21
N PHE A 29 8.49 -9.62 -8.39
CA PHE A 29 7.36 -8.88 -8.95
C PHE A 29 6.59 -9.64 -10.04
N ALA A 30 7.09 -10.80 -10.50
CA ALA A 30 6.46 -11.56 -11.57
C ALA A 30 5.08 -12.09 -11.17
N GLY A 31 4.11 -12.01 -12.08
CA GLY A 31 2.74 -12.49 -11.84
C GLY A 31 1.94 -11.63 -10.85
N ARG A 32 2.31 -10.36 -10.67
CA ARG A 32 1.67 -9.44 -9.71
C ARG A 32 1.11 -8.18 -10.37
N GLY A 33 1.01 -8.12 -11.69
CA GLY A 33 0.47 -6.96 -12.41
C GLY A 33 1.39 -5.72 -12.43
N PHE A 34 2.63 -5.81 -11.94
CA PHE A 34 3.58 -4.70 -11.98
C PHE A 34 4.29 -4.61 -13.33
N THR A 35 4.36 -3.40 -13.87
CA THR A 35 5.24 -3.05 -15.00
C THR A 35 6.54 -2.40 -14.49
N PRO A 36 7.63 -2.38 -15.28
CA PRO A 36 8.86 -1.67 -14.89
C PRO A 36 8.62 -0.19 -14.55
N ASP A 37 7.69 0.47 -15.26
CA ASP A 37 7.33 1.86 -14.99
C ASP A 37 6.56 2.03 -13.69
N ALA A 38 5.64 1.10 -13.37
CA ALA A 38 4.95 1.06 -12.09
C ALA A 38 5.95 0.97 -10.92
N LEU A 39 6.96 0.10 -11.03
CA LEU A 39 7.97 -0.05 -10.01
C LEU A 39 8.76 1.26 -9.77
N ARG A 40 9.04 2.01 -10.84
CA ARG A 40 9.71 3.32 -10.75
C ARG A 40 8.84 4.37 -10.06
N GLN A 41 7.57 4.46 -10.44
CA GLN A 41 6.62 5.43 -9.88
C GLN A 41 6.41 5.20 -8.37
N LEU A 42 6.45 3.96 -7.92
CA LEU A 42 6.29 3.56 -6.53
C LEU A 42 7.58 3.61 -5.70
N GLU A 43 8.68 4.07 -6.31
CA GLU A 43 10.01 4.11 -5.70
C GLU A 43 10.50 2.76 -5.14
N LEU A 44 10.09 1.65 -5.75
CA LEU A 44 10.50 0.31 -5.34
C LEU A 44 11.98 0.06 -5.64
N GLY A 45 12.57 -0.87 -4.89
CA GLY A 45 13.96 -1.28 -5.08
C GLY A 45 14.14 -2.80 -4.99
N LEU A 46 15.38 -3.25 -5.19
CA LEU A 46 15.83 -4.61 -4.91
C LEU A 46 17.00 -4.57 -3.94
N ASP A 47 17.00 -5.43 -2.93
CA ASP A 47 18.22 -5.68 -2.16
C ASP A 47 19.19 -6.59 -2.92
N LYS A 48 20.32 -6.93 -2.29
CA LYS A 48 21.35 -7.80 -2.88
C LYS A 48 20.89 -9.26 -3.08
N ASP A 49 19.83 -9.66 -2.39
CA ASP A 49 19.28 -11.02 -2.37
C ASP A 49 18.03 -11.12 -3.26
N GLU A 50 17.80 -10.10 -4.11
CA GLU A 50 16.64 -9.96 -5.01
C GLU A 50 15.28 -9.84 -4.29
N ASN A 51 15.27 -9.45 -3.02
CA ASN A 51 14.04 -9.11 -2.31
C ASN A 51 13.56 -7.73 -2.75
N ALA A 52 12.25 -7.54 -2.86
CA ALA A 52 11.70 -6.23 -3.14
C ALA A 52 11.80 -5.34 -1.91
N VAL A 53 12.32 -4.13 -2.07
CA VAL A 53 12.44 -3.12 -1.03
C VAL A 53 11.34 -2.09 -1.22
N ILE A 54 10.55 -1.90 -0.16
CA ILE A 54 9.41 -0.99 -0.07
C ILE A 54 9.77 0.11 0.93
N ALA A 55 9.67 1.37 0.50
CA ALA A 55 9.79 2.51 1.40
C ALA A 55 8.54 2.62 2.30
N LEU A 56 8.74 2.67 3.61
CA LEU A 56 7.68 3.00 4.58
C LEU A 56 7.85 4.46 4.96
N ARG A 57 6.87 5.29 4.59
CA ARG A 57 6.84 6.71 4.92
C ARG A 57 5.75 6.99 5.93
N ASN A 58 5.94 7.98 6.79
CA ASN A 58 4.85 8.49 7.61
C ASN A 58 3.91 9.39 6.76
N PRO A 59 2.78 9.86 7.31
CA PRO A 59 1.86 10.69 6.55
C PRO A 59 2.47 12.00 6.03
N ALA A 60 3.52 12.52 6.68
CA ALA A 60 4.27 13.69 6.25
C ALA A 60 5.32 13.39 5.16
N GLY A 61 5.33 12.17 4.60
CA GLY A 61 6.25 11.75 3.54
C GLY A 61 7.66 11.39 4.00
N GLN A 62 7.94 11.43 5.31
CA GLN A 62 9.27 11.15 5.85
C GLN A 62 9.51 9.64 5.89
N LEU A 63 10.69 9.19 5.45
CA LEU A 63 11.07 7.78 5.48
C LEU A 63 11.24 7.33 6.95
N VAL A 64 10.47 6.34 7.38
CA VAL A 64 10.50 5.79 8.75
C VAL A 64 10.94 4.34 8.80
N GLY A 65 11.06 3.68 7.65
CA GLY A 65 11.56 2.32 7.57
C GLY A 65 11.57 1.79 6.15
N LEU A 66 12.08 0.57 6.02
CA LEU A 66 12.00 -0.23 4.80
C LEU A 66 11.32 -1.55 5.12
N LYS A 67 10.47 -2.01 4.22
CA LYS A 67 9.89 -3.34 4.26
C LYS A 67 10.39 -4.15 3.08
N LEU A 68 10.84 -5.36 3.35
CA LEU A 68 11.36 -6.27 2.34
C LEU A 68 10.33 -7.36 2.11
N ARG A 69 9.87 -7.52 0.87
CA ARG A 69 9.14 -8.73 0.44
C ARG A 69 10.19 -9.75 0.01
N LEU A 70 10.28 -10.87 0.73
CA LEU A 70 11.30 -11.86 0.46
C LEU A 70 10.97 -12.64 -0.82
N LEU A 71 11.96 -12.78 -1.71
CA LEU A 71 11.82 -13.61 -2.91
C LEU A 71 11.68 -15.08 -2.54
N ARG A 72 12.53 -15.54 -1.60
CA ARG A 72 12.56 -16.93 -1.10
C ARG A 72 12.31 -16.94 0.40
N PRO A 73 11.05 -16.80 0.85
CA PRO A 73 10.73 -16.79 2.26
C PRO A 73 10.85 -18.19 2.86
N ASP A 74 11.42 -18.29 4.07
CA ASP A 74 11.32 -19.51 4.89
C ASP A 74 10.02 -19.49 5.69
N ARG A 75 9.99 -18.79 6.83
CA ARG A 75 8.80 -18.67 7.69
C ARG A 75 7.99 -17.39 7.47
N HIS A 76 8.67 -16.28 7.20
CA HIS A 76 8.04 -14.97 7.08
C HIS A 76 8.17 -14.45 5.65
N LYS A 77 7.06 -13.95 5.09
CA LYS A 77 7.03 -13.36 3.74
C LYS A 77 7.72 -11.99 3.68
N TYR A 78 7.88 -11.35 4.84
CA TYR A 78 8.39 -9.99 4.95
C TYR A 78 9.42 -9.83 6.08
N ARG A 79 10.29 -8.83 5.93
CA ARG A 79 11.21 -8.33 6.95
C ARG A 79 11.17 -6.81 6.99
N GLU A 80 11.46 -6.20 8.15
CA GLU A 80 11.49 -4.75 8.32
C GLU A 80 12.88 -4.25 8.71
N ILE A 81 13.16 -2.99 8.34
CA ILE A 81 14.35 -2.24 8.75
C ILE A 81 13.88 -0.87 9.27
N PRO A 82 14.15 -0.51 10.55
CA PRO A 82 14.70 -1.39 11.58
C PRO A 82 13.78 -2.59 11.86
N GLU A 83 14.32 -3.63 12.48
CA GLU A 83 13.51 -4.73 12.99
C GLU A 83 12.52 -4.21 14.05
N ASP A 84 11.37 -4.84 14.16
CA ASP A 84 10.30 -4.47 15.11
C ASP A 84 9.78 -3.03 14.96
N ASN A 85 9.73 -2.50 13.72
CA ASN A 85 9.20 -1.16 13.43
C ASN A 85 7.67 -1.05 13.62
N GLY A 86 7.01 -2.10 14.12
CA GLY A 86 5.58 -2.14 14.38
C GLY A 86 4.73 -2.28 13.13
N ASN A 87 5.32 -2.66 11.98
CA ASN A 87 4.60 -2.86 10.72
C ASN A 87 3.73 -1.66 10.32
N PRO A 88 4.31 -0.46 10.22
CA PRO A 88 3.54 0.75 9.94
C PRO A 88 2.88 0.64 8.56
N PRO A 89 1.72 1.29 8.37
CA PRO A 89 1.04 1.25 7.10
C PRO A 89 1.90 1.91 6.01
N TRP A 90 1.77 1.41 4.79
CA TRP A 90 2.34 2.03 3.61
C TRP A 90 1.45 3.20 3.17
N PHE A 91 2.02 4.40 3.08
CA PHE A 91 1.33 5.56 2.53
C PHE A 91 1.75 5.75 1.07
N ALA A 92 0.76 5.94 0.20
CA ALA A 92 1.04 6.24 -1.20
C ALA A 92 1.84 7.55 -1.37
N PRO A 93 2.68 7.67 -2.41
CA PRO A 93 3.34 8.92 -2.75
C PRO A 93 2.35 10.09 -2.83
N GLY A 94 2.70 11.22 -2.20
CA GLY A 94 1.84 12.42 -2.11
C GLY A 94 0.85 12.42 -0.95
N SER A 95 0.97 11.49 0.02
CA SER A 95 0.11 11.44 1.22
C SER A 95 0.13 12.71 2.06
N ASP A 96 1.22 13.48 1.99
CA ASP A 96 1.43 14.78 2.65
C ASP A 96 0.54 15.89 2.08
N GLN A 97 -0.06 15.67 0.91
CA GLN A 97 -0.93 16.63 0.20
C GLN A 97 -2.41 16.23 0.24
N VAL A 98 -2.75 15.19 1.00
CA VAL A 98 -4.12 14.70 1.12
C VAL A 98 -4.95 15.69 1.94
N SER A 99 -6.06 16.14 1.35
CA SER A 99 -7.02 17.04 1.99
C SER A 99 -8.40 16.86 1.39
N ALA A 100 -9.43 17.37 2.07
CA ALA A 100 -10.80 17.42 1.54
C ALA A 100 -10.96 18.29 0.28
N ALA A 101 -10.00 19.17 -0.02
CA ALA A 101 -10.01 19.95 -1.26
C ALA A 101 -9.53 19.14 -2.49
N THR A 102 -8.78 18.06 -2.27
CA THR A 102 -8.08 17.31 -3.32
C THR A 102 -8.49 15.84 -3.42
N TYR A 103 -9.11 15.28 -2.37
CA TYR A 103 -9.49 13.88 -2.29
C TYR A 103 -10.92 13.70 -1.78
N ARG A 104 -11.61 12.68 -2.30
CA ARG A 104 -12.94 12.26 -1.82
C ARG A 104 -12.91 11.48 -0.53
N GLY A 105 -11.83 10.74 -0.30
CA GLY A 105 -11.76 9.77 0.78
C GLY A 105 -10.41 9.06 0.83
N VAL A 106 -10.28 8.20 1.83
CA VAL A 106 -9.14 7.31 2.02
C VAL A 106 -9.58 5.87 1.80
N LEU A 107 -8.85 5.16 0.93
CA LEU A 107 -8.99 3.73 0.69
C LEU A 107 -7.84 2.98 1.39
N CYS A 108 -8.17 2.30 2.48
CA CYS A 108 -7.27 1.42 3.21
C CYS A 108 -7.33 0.01 2.58
N VAL A 109 -6.22 -0.46 2.02
CA VAL A 109 -6.13 -1.74 1.29
C VAL A 109 -5.28 -2.73 2.06
N GLU A 110 -5.75 -3.97 2.20
CA GLU A 110 -4.95 -5.05 2.79
C GLU A 110 -3.80 -5.45 1.87
N GLY A 111 -2.57 -5.39 2.40
CA GLY A 111 -1.34 -5.72 1.68
C GLY A 111 -0.76 -4.55 0.88
N GLU A 112 0.53 -4.30 1.03
CA GLU A 112 1.20 -3.15 0.44
C GLU A 112 1.24 -3.22 -1.10
N PHE A 113 1.47 -4.39 -1.68
CA PHE A 113 1.46 -4.56 -3.14
C PHE A 113 0.07 -4.31 -3.72
N ASN A 114 -0.99 -4.76 -3.04
CA ASN A 114 -2.36 -4.49 -3.46
C ASN A 114 -2.69 -3.00 -3.38
N ALA A 115 -2.26 -2.34 -2.30
CA ALA A 115 -2.38 -0.90 -2.13
C ALA A 115 -1.64 -0.12 -3.22
N MET A 116 -0.43 -0.54 -3.56
CA MET A 116 0.39 0.08 -4.61
C MET A 116 -0.26 0.00 -5.99
N LEU A 117 -0.76 -1.17 -6.38
CA LEU A 117 -1.46 -1.34 -7.66
C LEU A 117 -2.77 -0.56 -7.68
N THR A 118 -3.50 -0.56 -6.57
CA THR A 118 -4.71 0.24 -6.41
C THR A 118 -4.40 1.73 -6.52
N HIS A 119 -3.31 2.20 -5.92
CA HIS A 119 -2.84 3.58 -6.04
C HIS A 119 -2.54 3.93 -7.50
N LEU A 120 -1.78 3.10 -8.21
CA LEU A 120 -1.46 3.33 -9.62
C LEU A 120 -2.73 3.38 -10.47
N ALA A 121 -3.65 2.44 -10.26
CA ALA A 121 -4.94 2.38 -10.95
C ALA A 121 -5.76 3.66 -10.75
N LEU A 122 -5.76 4.23 -9.54
CA LEU A 122 -6.53 5.44 -9.21
C LEU A 122 -5.79 6.75 -9.53
N SER A 123 -4.46 6.71 -9.67
CA SER A 123 -3.62 7.89 -9.94
C SER A 123 -3.85 8.48 -11.35
N GLY A 124 -4.34 7.69 -12.30
CA GLY A 124 -4.71 8.13 -13.66
C GLY A 124 -6.01 8.94 -13.75
N THR A 125 -6.55 9.43 -12.63
CA THR A 125 -7.79 10.23 -12.57
C THR A 125 -7.48 11.74 -12.54
N ASP A 126 -7.77 12.42 -13.66
CA ASP A 126 -7.68 13.89 -13.74
C ASP A 126 -8.89 14.60 -13.09
N ALA A 127 -9.98 13.87 -12.88
CA ALA A 127 -11.13 14.38 -12.16
C ALA A 127 -10.78 14.52 -10.67
N ARG A 128 -10.62 15.77 -10.20
CA ARG A 128 -10.37 16.09 -8.78
C ARG A 128 -11.38 15.43 -7.83
N HIS A 129 -12.62 15.24 -8.31
CA HIS A 129 -13.69 14.57 -7.59
C HIS A 129 -13.68 13.04 -7.76
N GLU A 130 -12.59 12.39 -8.17
CA GLU A 130 -12.50 10.92 -8.19
C GLU A 130 -11.24 10.43 -7.48
N ARG A 131 -10.46 11.34 -6.88
CA ARG A 131 -9.20 11.00 -6.23
C ARG A 131 -9.45 10.41 -4.86
N TRP A 132 -8.87 9.23 -4.65
CA TRP A 132 -8.82 8.55 -3.36
C TRP A 132 -7.37 8.44 -2.90
N ALA A 133 -7.13 8.80 -1.64
CA ALA A 133 -5.85 8.55 -1.01
C ALA A 133 -5.76 7.05 -0.70
N VAL A 134 -4.64 6.40 -1.00
CA VAL A 134 -4.50 4.96 -0.77
C VAL A 134 -3.49 4.70 0.34
N VAL A 135 -3.87 3.83 1.27
CA VAL A 135 -3.03 3.38 2.39
C VAL A 135 -3.00 1.86 2.37
N GLY A 136 -1.80 1.27 2.37
CA GLY A 136 -1.59 -0.17 2.50
C GLY A 136 -1.46 -0.58 3.96
N LEU A 137 -2.29 -1.51 4.40
CA LEU A 137 -2.21 -2.10 5.73
C LEU A 137 -1.34 -3.35 5.68
N GLY A 138 -0.41 -3.49 6.62
CA GLY A 138 0.43 -4.67 6.73
C GLY A 138 -0.36 -5.88 7.24
N SER A 139 -1.08 -6.55 6.33
CA SER A 139 -2.09 -7.58 6.61
C SER A 139 -3.25 -7.09 7.50
N THR A 140 -4.23 -7.96 7.71
CA THR A 140 -5.35 -7.77 8.65
C THR A 140 -4.94 -7.42 10.07
N PHE A 141 -3.68 -7.57 10.48
CA PHE A 141 -3.21 -7.24 11.84
C PHE A 141 -2.40 -5.94 11.92
N GLY A 142 -2.21 -5.24 10.80
CA GLY A 142 -1.45 -3.98 10.79
C GLY A 142 -2.17 -2.85 11.55
N PRO A 143 -1.41 -1.89 12.13
CA PRO A 143 -1.98 -0.72 12.75
C PRO A 143 -2.70 0.15 11.71
N VAL A 144 -3.93 0.54 12.02
CA VAL A 144 -4.67 1.55 11.26
C VAL A 144 -4.20 2.94 11.71
N PRO A 145 -3.92 3.89 10.80
CA PRO A 145 -3.41 5.21 11.15
C PRO A 145 -4.53 6.15 11.65
N TRP A 146 -5.21 5.76 12.72
CA TRP A 146 -6.41 6.42 13.24
C TRP A 146 -6.24 7.93 13.48
N ALA A 147 -5.11 8.34 14.05
CA ALA A 147 -4.85 9.75 14.32
C ALA A 147 -4.81 10.60 13.03
N TRP A 148 -4.23 10.06 11.96
CA TRP A 148 -4.17 10.74 10.67
C TRP A 148 -5.54 10.72 9.97
N LEU A 149 -6.27 9.61 10.03
CA LEU A 149 -7.63 9.51 9.47
C LEU A 149 -8.59 10.49 10.16
N ALA A 150 -8.52 10.59 11.50
CA ALA A 150 -9.29 11.55 12.28
C ALA A 150 -8.93 13.00 11.94
N PHE A 151 -7.64 13.30 11.79
CA PHE A 151 -7.17 14.62 11.37
C PHE A 151 -7.70 15.03 9.99
N LEU A 152 -7.75 14.10 9.03
CA LEU A 152 -8.25 14.38 7.69
C LEU A 152 -9.76 14.64 7.65
N GLY A 153 -10.53 13.99 8.53
CA GLY A 153 -12.00 14.07 8.53
C GLY A 153 -12.65 13.55 7.24
N LEU A 154 -11.92 12.76 6.45
CA LEU A 154 -12.38 12.21 5.18
C LEU A 154 -13.12 10.87 5.39
N PRO A 155 -14.07 10.52 4.51
CA PRO A 155 -14.62 9.17 4.48
C PRO A 155 -13.52 8.11 4.31
N VAL A 156 -13.61 7.03 5.08
CA VAL A 156 -12.63 5.93 5.04
C VAL A 156 -13.30 4.66 4.57
N VAL A 157 -12.70 4.00 3.59
CA VAL A 157 -13.17 2.73 3.03
C VAL A 157 -12.07 1.69 3.17
N PHE A 158 -12.41 0.49 3.60
CA PHE A 158 -11.50 -0.63 3.73
C PHE A 158 -11.75 -1.66 2.61
N ALA A 159 -10.72 -1.93 1.81
CA ALA A 159 -10.66 -3.05 0.86
C ALA A 159 -9.82 -4.16 1.49
N LEU A 160 -10.49 -5.19 2.02
CA LEU A 160 -9.87 -6.28 2.78
C LEU A 160 -10.10 -7.60 2.07
N ASP A 161 -9.14 -8.51 2.22
CA ASP A 161 -9.26 -9.86 1.67
C ASP A 161 -10.51 -10.54 2.24
N PRO A 162 -11.21 -11.38 1.45
CA PRO A 162 -12.38 -12.09 1.94
C PRO A 162 -11.96 -13.13 2.99
N GLY A 163 -12.66 -13.14 4.13
CA GLY A 163 -12.36 -14.12 5.17
C GLY A 163 -12.95 -13.80 6.53
N ARG A 164 -13.10 -14.84 7.35
CA ARG A 164 -13.63 -14.71 8.73
C ARG A 164 -12.77 -13.81 9.61
N LEU A 165 -11.44 -13.82 9.42
CA LEU A 165 -10.52 -12.98 10.18
C LEU A 165 -10.67 -11.50 9.82
N ALA A 166 -10.68 -11.17 8.52
CA ALA A 166 -10.93 -9.82 8.04
C ALA A 166 -12.28 -9.27 8.52
N ASN A 167 -13.34 -10.10 8.51
CA ASN A 167 -14.65 -9.70 9.02
C ASN A 167 -14.59 -9.33 10.51
N LYS A 168 -13.97 -10.17 11.35
CA LYS A 168 -13.85 -9.92 12.79
C LYS A 168 -13.01 -8.67 13.06
N GLN A 169 -11.91 -8.51 12.34
CA GLN A 169 -11.05 -7.36 12.49
C GLN A 169 -11.75 -6.06 12.10
N PHE A 170 -12.51 -6.07 11.00
CA PHE A 170 -13.26 -4.89 10.57
C PHE A 170 -14.27 -4.44 11.62
N LEU A 171 -14.96 -5.37 12.30
CA LEU A 171 -15.85 -5.02 13.42
C LEU A 171 -15.10 -4.32 14.58
N LEU A 172 -13.88 -4.77 14.89
CA LEU A 172 -13.03 -4.12 15.89
C LEU A 172 -12.64 -2.70 15.44
N TRP A 173 -12.27 -2.54 14.17
CA TRP A 173 -11.96 -1.23 13.61
C TRP A 173 -13.18 -0.30 13.55
N GLN A 174 -14.39 -0.83 13.34
CA GLN A 174 -15.61 -0.03 13.39
C GLN A 174 -15.84 0.54 14.80
N ALA A 175 -15.68 -0.27 15.85
CA ALA A 175 -15.79 0.21 17.22
C ALA A 175 -14.72 1.27 17.57
N GLN A 176 -13.47 1.07 17.09
CA GLN A 176 -12.40 2.05 17.24
C GLN A 176 -12.70 3.36 16.51
N ALA A 177 -13.21 3.28 15.29
CA ALA A 177 -13.59 4.44 14.50
C ALA A 177 -14.75 5.22 15.12
N GLU A 178 -15.78 4.52 15.62
CA GLU A 178 -16.93 5.13 16.31
C GLU A 178 -16.47 5.93 17.54
N ALA A 179 -15.56 5.38 18.34
CA ALA A 179 -14.97 6.09 19.48
C ALA A 179 -14.19 7.36 19.10
N LEU A 180 -13.78 7.47 17.82
CA LEU A 180 -13.09 8.62 17.26
C LEU A 180 -14.01 9.54 16.42
N GLY A 181 -15.30 9.23 16.35
CA GLY A 181 -16.26 9.98 15.53
C GLY A 181 -16.05 9.79 14.01
N LEU A 182 -15.37 8.72 13.61
CA LEU A 182 -15.09 8.39 12.21
C LEU A 182 -16.14 7.41 11.67
N ASN A 183 -16.66 7.70 10.47
CA ASN A 183 -17.47 6.75 9.72
C ASN A 183 -16.58 5.96 8.74
N ILE A 184 -16.51 4.64 8.93
CA ILE A 184 -15.76 3.74 8.06
C ILE A 184 -16.69 2.76 7.37
N GLN A 185 -16.38 2.46 6.11
CA GLN A 185 -17.10 1.46 5.33
C GLN A 185 -16.16 0.38 4.81
N ARG A 186 -16.73 -0.73 4.35
CA ARG A 186 -15.98 -1.79 3.67
C ARG A 186 -16.39 -1.82 2.21
N ALA A 187 -15.40 -1.82 1.32
CA ALA A 187 -15.62 -2.06 -0.10
C ALA A 187 -16.02 -3.52 -0.33
N ALA A 188 -16.85 -3.75 -1.35
CA ALA A 188 -17.11 -5.11 -1.81
C ALA A 188 -15.83 -5.73 -2.44
N PRO A 189 -15.69 -7.07 -2.46
CA PRO A 189 -14.55 -7.74 -3.08
C PRO A 189 -14.42 -7.40 -4.57
N LEU A 190 -13.18 -7.40 -5.08
CA LEU A 190 -12.88 -7.13 -6.50
C LEU A 190 -13.60 -8.15 -7.40
N LEU A 191 -13.27 -9.43 -7.30
CA LEU A 191 -13.94 -10.51 -8.02
C LEU A 191 -13.70 -11.84 -7.32
N GLY A 192 -14.74 -12.40 -6.68
CA GLY A 192 -14.56 -13.61 -5.87
C GLY A 192 -13.50 -13.38 -4.79
N ASP A 193 -12.48 -14.26 -4.76
CA ASP A 193 -11.37 -14.21 -3.82
C ASP A 193 -10.12 -13.49 -4.35
N TRP A 194 -10.21 -12.84 -5.51
CA TRP A 194 -9.05 -12.21 -6.15
C TRP A 194 -8.58 -10.96 -5.42
N ASP A 195 -7.26 -10.87 -5.23
CA ASP A 195 -6.61 -9.65 -4.79
C ASP A 195 -6.31 -8.68 -5.95
N ALA A 196 -5.83 -7.47 -5.63
CA ALA A 196 -5.55 -6.46 -6.66
C ALA A 196 -4.40 -6.87 -7.59
N GLY A 197 -3.43 -7.65 -7.10
CA GLY A 197 -2.33 -8.20 -7.88
C GLY A 197 -2.80 -9.21 -8.91
N GLU A 198 -3.58 -10.19 -8.48
CA GLU A 198 -4.18 -11.22 -9.34
C GLU A 198 -5.09 -10.60 -10.40
N TYR A 199 -5.92 -9.62 -10.00
CA TYR A 199 -6.80 -8.92 -10.92
C TYR A 199 -6.01 -8.07 -11.94
N ALA A 200 -5.00 -7.33 -11.50
CA ALA A 200 -4.18 -6.52 -12.40
C ALA A 200 -3.36 -7.37 -13.38
N GLU A 201 -2.83 -8.52 -12.94
CA GLU A 201 -2.11 -9.45 -13.81
C GLU A 201 -3.01 -10.00 -14.93
N ALA A 202 -4.22 -10.45 -14.57
CA ALA A 202 -5.11 -11.09 -15.52
C ALA A 202 -5.92 -10.11 -16.39
N CYS A 203 -6.31 -8.95 -15.85
CA CYS A 203 -7.22 -8.02 -16.51
C CYS A 203 -6.60 -6.65 -16.84
N GLY A 204 -5.42 -6.33 -16.31
CA GLY A 204 -4.75 -5.05 -16.48
C GLY A 204 -5.17 -3.98 -15.47
N VAL A 205 -4.31 -2.97 -15.31
CA VAL A 205 -4.46 -1.87 -14.32
C VAL A 205 -5.70 -1.00 -14.59
N GLU A 206 -6.06 -0.75 -15.85
CA GLU A 206 -7.27 0.02 -16.19
C GLU A 206 -8.55 -0.74 -15.81
N ALA A 207 -8.57 -2.06 -15.96
CA ALA A 207 -9.70 -2.87 -15.50
C ALA A 207 -9.79 -2.86 -13.97
N LEU A 208 -8.63 -2.93 -13.27
CA LEU A 208 -8.58 -2.77 -11.81
C LEU A 208 -9.13 -1.41 -11.39
N ARG A 209 -8.78 -0.32 -12.08
CA ARG A 209 -9.32 1.02 -11.81
C ARG A 209 -10.84 1.04 -11.92
N ALA A 210 -11.38 0.64 -13.07
CA ALA A 210 -12.82 0.65 -13.32
C ALA A 210 -13.57 -0.17 -12.27
N ARG A 211 -13.01 -1.34 -11.92
CA ARG A 211 -13.61 -2.22 -10.92
C ARG A 211 -13.57 -1.61 -9.51
N THR A 212 -12.42 -1.08 -9.10
CA THR A 212 -12.27 -0.42 -7.79
C THR A 212 -13.27 0.73 -7.65
N LEU A 213 -13.38 1.60 -8.65
CA LEU A 213 -14.32 2.73 -8.60
C LEU A 213 -15.79 2.29 -8.47
N GLN A 214 -16.18 1.17 -9.09
CA GLN A 214 -17.54 0.62 -8.95
C GLN A 214 -17.85 0.09 -7.54
N LEU A 215 -16.82 -0.31 -6.79
CA LEU A 215 -16.96 -0.92 -5.47
C LEU A 215 -16.84 0.11 -4.33
N LEU A 216 -16.41 1.33 -4.67
CA LEU A 216 -16.34 2.43 -3.73
C LEU A 216 -17.74 3.04 -3.55
N PRO A 217 -18.13 3.32 -2.30
CA PRO A 217 -19.42 3.95 -2.00
C PRO A 217 -19.49 5.38 -2.54
N ALA A 218 -20.70 5.79 -2.91
CA ALA A 218 -21.01 7.18 -3.21
C ALA A 218 -21.24 7.94 -1.90
N PHE A 219 -20.24 8.74 -1.50
CA PHE A 219 -20.37 9.75 -0.43
C PHE A 219 -20.74 11.11 -1.02
#